data_AF-A0A7V6Q4U1-F1
#
_entry.id   AF-A0A7V6Q4U1-F1
#
_cell.length_a   1.000
_cell.length_b   1.000
_cell.length_c   1.000
_cell.angle_alpha   90.00
_cell.angle_beta   90.00
_cell.angle_gamma   90.00
#
_symmetry.space_group_name_H-M   'P 1'
#
loop_
_entity.id
_entity.type
_entity.pdbx_description
1 polymer ?
#
loop_
_entity_poly.entity_id
_entity_poly.type
_entity_poly.pdbx_seq_one_letter_code
_entity_poly.pdbx_strand_id
1 'polypeptide(L)' 'MESRYRVSKELAERIVQILHDITGNNVNFMGENGEIIATQ' A
#
# COMPACT_ATOMS: atom_id res chain seq x y z
N MET A 1 -0.09 -9.97 -17.43
CA MET A 1 -1.18 -10.60 -16.66
C MET A 1 -1.72 -9.49 -15.78
N GLU A 2 -2.95 -9.00 -15.98
CA GLU A 2 -3.49 -7.96 -15.09
C GLU A 2 -3.76 -8.61 -13.73
N SER A 3 -3.15 -8.08 -12.66
CA SER A 3 -3.39 -8.54 -11.29
C SER A 3 -4.89 -8.63 -11.04
N ARG A 4 -5.36 -9.84 -10.69
CA ARG A 4 -6.77 -10.15 -10.47
C ARG A 4 -7.34 -9.47 -9.22
N TYR A 5 -6.47 -8.87 -8.40
CA TYR A 5 -6.79 -8.24 -7.13
C TYR A 5 -6.35 -6.77 -7.18
N ARG A 6 -7.26 -5.89 -7.61
CA ARG A 6 -7.08 -4.44 -7.47
C ARG A 6 -7.54 -4.00 -6.08
N VAL A 7 -6.60 -3.52 -5.27
CA VAL A 7 -6.92 -2.74 -4.06
C VAL A 7 -7.13 -1.29 -4.51
N SER A 8 -8.16 -0.61 -4.01
CA SER A 8 -8.36 0.81 -4.32
C SER A 8 -7.23 1.64 -3.68
N LYS A 9 -6.83 2.75 -4.32
CA LYS A 9 -5.81 3.64 -3.79
C LYS A 9 -6.13 4.12 -2.37
N GLU A 10 -7.40 4.47 -2.14
CA GLU A 10 -7.91 4.87 -0.82
C GLU A 10 -7.71 3.79 0.24
N LEU A 11 -7.99 2.52 -0.09
CA LEU A 11 -7.78 1.43 0.86
C LEU A 11 -6.28 1.19 1.10
N ALA A 12 -5.46 1.27 0.06
CA ALA A 12 -4.00 1.17 0.19
C ALA A 12 -3.43 2.27 1.10
N GLU A 13 -3.86 3.53 0.92
CA GLU A 13 -3.49 4.69 1.75
C GLU A 13 -3.90 4.49 3.22
N ARG A 14 -5.11 3.99 3.47
CA ARG A 14 -5.56 3.69 4.85
C ARG A 14 -4.73 2.60 5.50
N ILE A 15 -4.35 1.56 4.75
CA ILE A 15 -3.53 0.46 5.27
C ILE A 15 -2.14 0.95 5.66
N VAL A 16 -1.46 1.69 4.78
CA VAL A 16 -0.10 2.18 5.08
C VAL A 16 -0.11 3.15 6.27
N GLN A 17 -1.14 3.98 6.42
CA GLN A 17 -1.32 4.84 7.59
C GLN A 17 -1.41 4.03 8.89
N ILE A 18 -2.29 3.03 8.95
CA ILE A 18 -2.47 2.20 10.14
C ILE A 18 -1.15 1.50 10.52
N LEU A 19 -0.43 0.97 9.53
CA LEU A 19 0.83 0.29 9.77
C LEU A 19 1.93 1.24 10.23
N HIS A 20 2.00 2.44 9.64
CA HIS A 20 2.92 3.49 10.09
C HIS A 20 2.63 3.90 11.54
N ASP A 21 1.37 4.18 11.88
CA ASP A 21 0.97 4.62 13.22
C ASP A 21 1.28 3.59 14.32
N ILE A 22 1.17 2.30 13.99
CA ILE A 22 1.46 1.20 14.93
C ILE A 22 2.96 0.96 15.07
N THR A 23 3.71 1.05 13.97
CA THR A 23 5.10 0.57 13.94
C THR A 23 6.14 1.69 14.00
N GLY A 24 5.77 2.92 13.70
CA GLY A 24 6.68 4.06 13.54
C GLY A 24 7.62 3.94 12.34
N ASN A 25 7.41 2.97 11.44
CA ASN A 25 8.26 2.73 10.28
C ASN A 25 7.63 3.29 9.01
N ASN A 26 8.47 3.57 8.00
CA ASN A 26 8.00 3.88 6.66
C ASN A 26 7.42 2.62 6.02
N VAL A 27 6.23 2.73 5.43
CA VAL A 27 5.51 1.58 4.85
C VAL A 27 5.10 1.89 3.42
N ASN A 28 5.44 0.97 2.51
CA ASN A 28 5.04 1.03 1.12
C ASN A 28 4.02 -0.07 0.81
N PHE A 29 2.96 0.29 0.07
CA PHE A 29 2.08 -0.67 -0.58
C PHE A 29 2.47 -0.77 -2.05
N MET A 30 2.91 -1.95 -2.49
CA MET A 30 3.44 -2.16 -3.84
C MET A 30 2.59 -3.13 -4.65
N GLY A 31 2.47 -2.87 -5.95
CA GLY A 31 1.88 -3.80 -6.91
C GLY A 31 2.89 -4.86 -7.38
N GLU A 32 2.43 -5.78 -8.25
CA GLU A 32 3.21 -6.95 -8.70
C GLU A 32 4.53 -6.58 -9.41
N ASN A 33 4.64 -5.38 -9.98
CA ASN A 33 5.83 -4.93 -10.70
C ASN A 33 6.72 -3.97 -9.89
N GLY A 34 6.50 -3.86 -8.57
CA GLY A 34 7.23 -2.91 -7.72
C GLY A 34 6.75 -1.46 -7.86
N GLU A 35 5.64 -1.23 -8.56
CA GLU A 35 4.95 0.05 -8.58
C GLU A 35 4.48 0.43 -7.17
N ILE A 36 4.81 1.64 -6.70
CA ILE A 36 4.32 2.13 -5.41
C ILE A 36 2.90 2.64 -5.61
N ILE A 37 1.97 2.06 -4.86
CA ILE A 37 0.55 2.39 -4.88
C ILE A 37 0.22 3.41 -3.78
N ALA A 38 0.82 3.23 -2.59
CA ALA A 38 0.69 4.13 -1.45
C ALA A 38 1.96 4.07 -0.57
N THR A 39 2.25 5.16 0.14
CA THR A 39 3.38 5.26 1.10
C THR A 39 2.95 6.08 2.32
N GLN A 40 3.54 5.78 3.47
CA GLN A 40 3.62 6.68 4.63
C GLN A 40 5.02 6.64 5.24
#